data_AF-A0A9N9EI19-F1
#
_entry.id   AF-A0A9N9EI19-F1
#
_cell.length_a   1.000
_cell.length_b   1.000
_cell.length_c   1.000
_cell.angle_alpha   90.00
_cell.angle_beta   90.00
_cell.angle_gamma   90.00
#
_symmetry.space_group_name_H-M   'P 1'
#
loop_
_entity.id
_entity.type
_entity.pdbx_description
1 polymer ?
#
loop_
_entity_poly.entity_id
_entity_poly.type
_entity_poly.pdbx_seq_one_letter_code
_entity_poly.pdbx_strand_id
1 'polypeptide(L)'
;MDAHASFQARALPPLANILINNTDSAVTASAIDLIASLVKGGPSPLPSPYIEHVFPPLMHLMLTTEDRSILQNGEICLKYFVQKDCTRIAEWTDVSGKTGLDYVIQFIAKSLQPTESESATFFGDLVVKLIEKAGNRLLPVLPELLRAVIAKLESARTATFIQSLLMIFAYLTLNQKSTVINFMSESVINGKNGLDILLNTWLENHDSFQGHHNIKISAIALSELFLSCDPRIQNIKVKGDLIIKPSSKIMTRSRTRQSIICLFALLCLQQIFSKLLHYSLDPHQYVYISATIKIIKLLVSDLQNAAGDNLKRSELDDILDDEEAIETDDEDDEWEDVEEPSPFAPSEDYIVLSEFNKAREFEDFEDDPDIKDNPIYHTNLREYLVDFFRHCASHNINNFAEICSALNEEEQLKLR
;
A
#
# COMPACT_ATOMS: atom_id res chain seq x y z
N MET A 1 8.70 -40.94 -1.87
CA MET A 1 7.56 -40.01 -1.98
C MET A 1 7.95 -38.79 -1.18
N ASP A 2 8.01 -37.62 -1.81
CA ASP A 2 8.44 -36.40 -1.14
C ASP A 2 7.56 -36.15 0.09
N ALA A 3 8.16 -35.88 1.25
CA ALA A 3 7.43 -35.74 2.51
C ALA A 3 6.38 -34.62 2.41
N HIS A 4 6.74 -33.57 1.67
CA HIS A 4 5.87 -32.44 1.36
C HIS A 4 4.64 -32.84 0.54
N ALA A 5 4.82 -33.59 -0.56
CA ALA A 5 3.71 -34.07 -1.39
C ALA A 5 2.77 -35.01 -0.62
N SER A 6 3.35 -35.84 0.26
CA SER A 6 2.59 -36.78 1.11
C SER A 6 1.74 -36.05 2.15
N PHE A 7 2.29 -34.97 2.73
CA PHE A 7 1.57 -34.11 3.67
C PHE A 7 0.44 -33.34 2.97
N GLN A 8 0.72 -32.72 1.81
CA GLN A 8 -0.29 -31.99 1.02
C GLN A 8 -1.46 -32.89 0.62
N ALA A 9 -1.20 -34.11 0.16
CA ALA A 9 -2.25 -35.07 -0.21
C ALA A 9 -3.20 -35.43 0.95
N ARG A 10 -2.72 -35.34 2.20
CA ARG A 10 -3.52 -35.60 3.40
C ARG A 10 -4.21 -34.35 3.94
N ALA A 11 -3.55 -33.20 3.90
CA ALA A 11 -4.03 -31.95 4.47
C ALA A 11 -5.06 -31.22 3.59
N LEU A 12 -4.91 -31.30 2.26
CA LEU A 12 -5.72 -30.50 1.34
C LEU A 12 -7.21 -30.89 1.31
N PRO A 13 -7.60 -32.18 1.27
CA PRO A 13 -9.02 -32.55 1.21
C PRO A 13 -9.87 -32.05 2.39
N PRO A 14 -9.47 -32.20 3.67
CA PRO A 14 -10.27 -31.66 4.78
C PRO A 14 -10.34 -30.13 4.78
N LEU A 15 -9.25 -29.44 4.39
CA LEU A 15 -9.24 -27.98 4.27
C LEU A 15 -10.19 -27.50 3.16
N ALA A 16 -10.16 -28.14 1.99
CA ALA A 16 -11.09 -27.85 0.90
C ALA A 16 -12.56 -28.07 1.30
N ASN A 17 -12.83 -29.13 2.08
CA ASN A 17 -14.17 -29.42 2.58
C ASN A 17 -14.67 -28.35 3.56
N ILE A 18 -13.78 -27.77 4.38
CA ILE A 18 -14.13 -26.65 5.28
C ILE A 18 -14.62 -25.44 4.47
N LEU A 19 -13.96 -25.10 3.35
CA LEU A 19 -14.35 -23.96 2.50
C LEU A 19 -15.77 -24.09 1.93
N ILE A 20 -16.27 -25.32 1.78
CA ILE A 20 -17.58 -25.59 1.14
C ILE A 20 -18.68 -25.70 2.20
N ASN A 21 -18.42 -26.42 3.29
CA ASN A 21 -19.48 -26.92 4.17
C ASN A 21 -19.49 -26.30 5.56
N ASN A 22 -18.47 -25.52 5.93
CA ASN A 22 -18.39 -24.95 7.26
C ASN A 22 -19.14 -23.61 7.36
N THR A 23 -19.85 -23.42 8.47
CA THR A 23 -20.57 -22.18 8.78
C THR A 23 -19.82 -21.31 9.80
N ASP A 24 -18.80 -21.84 10.46
CA ASP A 24 -17.99 -21.09 11.42
C ASP A 24 -16.93 -20.26 10.68
N SER A 25 -17.07 -18.93 10.75
CA SER A 25 -16.17 -17.98 10.11
C SER A 25 -14.72 -18.12 10.58
N ALA A 26 -14.48 -18.33 11.88
CA ALA A 26 -13.14 -18.37 12.45
C ALA A 26 -12.38 -19.61 12.00
N VAL A 27 -13.07 -20.76 11.98
CA VAL A 27 -12.50 -22.03 11.48
C VAL A 27 -12.24 -21.92 9.98
N THR A 28 -13.14 -21.28 9.23
CA THR A 28 -12.98 -21.10 7.78
C THR A 28 -11.82 -20.18 7.46
N ALA A 29 -11.69 -19.04 8.14
CA ALA A 29 -10.57 -18.12 7.99
C ALA A 29 -9.22 -18.79 8.33
N SER A 30 -9.17 -19.58 9.41
CA SER A 30 -7.98 -20.36 9.78
C SER A 30 -7.62 -21.42 8.75
N ALA A 31 -8.62 -22.09 8.17
CA ALA A 31 -8.38 -23.05 7.09
C ALA A 31 -7.80 -22.39 5.85
N ILE A 32 -8.24 -21.16 5.52
CA ILE A 32 -7.69 -20.37 4.42
C ILE A 32 -6.22 -20.00 4.68
N ASP A 33 -5.85 -19.62 5.90
CA ASP A 33 -4.45 -19.30 6.25
C ASP A 33 -3.53 -20.51 6.13
N LEU A 34 -4.02 -21.69 6.55
CA LEU A 34 -3.29 -22.95 6.38
C LEU A 34 -3.11 -23.28 4.89
N ILE A 35 -4.14 -23.07 4.06
CA ILE A 35 -4.02 -23.21 2.61
C ILE A 35 -3.02 -22.20 2.06
N ALA A 36 -3.09 -20.93 2.45
CA ALA A 36 -2.19 -19.88 2.00
C ALA A 36 -0.72 -20.24 2.30
N SER A 37 -0.45 -20.75 3.50
CA SER A 37 0.87 -21.22 3.92
C SER A 37 1.35 -22.41 3.09
N LEU A 38 0.47 -23.38 2.80
CA LEU A 38 0.77 -24.52 1.94
C LEU A 38 1.06 -24.11 0.48
N VAL A 39 0.38 -23.09 -0.02
CA VAL A 39 0.60 -22.54 -1.36
C VAL A 39 1.91 -21.74 -1.39
N LYS A 40 2.17 -20.89 -0.39
CA LYS A 40 3.42 -20.10 -0.23
C LYS A 40 4.64 -21.03 -0.22
N GLY A 41 4.62 -22.09 0.59
CA GLY A 41 5.68 -23.12 0.64
C GLY A 41 5.66 -24.13 -0.51
N GLY A 42 4.62 -24.12 -1.35
CA GLY A 42 4.42 -25.05 -2.45
C GLY A 42 5.36 -24.83 -3.64
N PRO A 43 5.50 -25.83 -4.53
CA PRO A 43 6.25 -25.68 -5.76
C PRO A 43 5.56 -24.69 -6.72
N SER A 44 6.32 -24.18 -7.68
CA SER A 44 5.83 -23.36 -8.79
C SER A 44 6.20 -24.07 -10.10
N PRO A 45 5.23 -24.54 -10.92
CA PRO A 45 3.77 -24.40 -10.76
C PRO A 45 3.19 -25.29 -9.65
N LEU A 46 1.97 -24.96 -9.22
CA LEU A 46 1.26 -25.70 -8.17
C LEU A 46 0.80 -27.10 -8.65
N PRO A 47 0.67 -28.09 -7.76
CA PRO A 47 0.01 -29.35 -8.08
C PRO A 47 -1.46 -29.15 -8.46
N SER A 48 -1.98 -29.93 -9.42
CA SER A 48 -3.36 -29.81 -9.94
C SER A 48 -4.47 -29.71 -8.88
N PRO A 49 -4.45 -30.47 -7.75
CA PRO A 49 -5.50 -30.40 -6.74
C PRO A 49 -5.74 -28.99 -6.16
N TYR A 50 -4.73 -28.13 -6.13
CA TYR A 50 -4.88 -26.75 -5.66
C TYR A 50 -5.81 -25.95 -6.57
N ILE A 51 -5.64 -26.06 -7.90
CA ILE A 51 -6.46 -25.33 -8.87
C ILE A 51 -7.81 -26.02 -9.10
N GLU A 52 -7.86 -27.34 -9.04
CA GLU A 52 -9.08 -28.09 -9.36
C GLU A 52 -10.05 -28.19 -8.18
N HIS A 53 -9.54 -28.27 -6.94
CA HIS A 53 -10.37 -28.58 -5.76
C HIS A 53 -10.37 -27.50 -4.68
N VAL A 54 -9.41 -26.56 -4.69
CA VAL A 54 -9.31 -25.53 -3.63
C VAL A 54 -9.64 -24.15 -4.17
N PHE A 55 -9.07 -23.77 -5.31
CA PHE A 55 -9.32 -22.47 -5.93
C PHE A 55 -10.82 -22.20 -6.19
N PRO A 56 -11.63 -23.11 -6.76
CA PRO A 56 -13.02 -22.80 -7.06
C PRO A 56 -13.89 -22.59 -5.79
N PRO A 57 -13.80 -23.45 -4.75
CA PRO A 57 -14.46 -23.18 -3.47
C PRO A 57 -14.01 -21.87 -2.80
N LEU A 58 -12.70 -21.57 -2.83
CA LEU A 58 -12.16 -20.33 -2.28
C LEU A 58 -12.78 -19.10 -2.98
N MET A 59 -12.78 -19.09 -4.32
CA MET A 59 -13.35 -17.98 -5.09
C MET A 59 -14.86 -17.83 -4.86
N HIS A 60 -15.59 -18.95 -4.79
CA HIS A 60 -17.02 -18.91 -4.49
C HIS A 60 -17.30 -18.30 -3.12
N LEU A 61 -16.55 -18.72 -2.10
CA LEU A 61 -16.66 -18.20 -0.74
C LEU A 61 -16.36 -16.70 -0.69
N MET A 62 -15.24 -16.25 -1.27
CA MET A 62 -14.85 -14.84 -1.28
C MET A 62 -15.85 -13.93 -2.02
N LEU A 63 -16.49 -14.45 -3.08
CA LEU A 63 -17.50 -13.70 -3.81
C LEU A 63 -18.84 -13.59 -3.07
N THR A 64 -19.16 -14.56 -2.21
CA THR A 64 -20.47 -14.63 -1.54
C THR A 64 -20.46 -14.12 -0.09
N THR A 65 -19.32 -14.20 0.60
CA THR A 65 -19.21 -13.76 2.00
C THR A 65 -19.11 -12.24 2.14
N GLU A 66 -19.52 -11.75 3.32
CA GLU A 66 -19.31 -10.39 3.83
C GLU A 66 -18.34 -10.38 5.04
N ASP A 67 -17.85 -11.56 5.45
CA ASP A 67 -16.95 -11.72 6.59
C ASP A 67 -15.55 -11.20 6.24
N ARG A 68 -15.09 -10.21 7.00
CA ARG A 68 -13.82 -9.51 6.72
C ARG A 68 -12.60 -10.40 6.91
N SER A 69 -12.61 -11.29 7.90
CA SER A 69 -11.46 -12.16 8.16
C SER A 69 -11.30 -13.17 7.03
N ILE A 70 -12.41 -13.74 6.54
CA ILE A 70 -12.39 -14.61 5.36
C ILE A 70 -11.89 -13.87 4.12
N LEU A 71 -12.33 -12.62 3.92
CA LEU A 71 -11.90 -11.82 2.76
C LEU A 71 -10.41 -11.47 2.80
N GLN A 72 -9.90 -11.05 3.96
CA GLN A 72 -8.47 -10.73 4.17
C GLN A 72 -7.60 -11.97 3.95
N ASN A 73 -7.90 -13.07 4.64
CA ASN A 73 -7.14 -14.32 4.52
C ASN A 73 -7.26 -14.89 3.09
N GLY A 74 -8.46 -14.80 2.51
CA GLY A 74 -8.74 -15.24 1.15
C GLY A 74 -7.94 -14.47 0.11
N GLU A 75 -7.81 -13.16 0.28
CA GLU A 75 -7.00 -12.31 -0.59
C GLU A 75 -5.51 -12.68 -0.54
N ILE A 76 -4.95 -12.85 0.67
CA ILE A 76 -3.56 -13.27 0.84
C ILE A 76 -3.33 -14.64 0.20
N CYS A 77 -4.25 -15.58 0.42
CA CYS A 77 -4.23 -16.88 -0.20
C CYS A 77 -4.25 -16.77 -1.74
N LEU A 78 -5.17 -15.96 -2.27
CA LEU A 78 -5.34 -15.71 -3.70
C LEU A 78 -4.09 -15.08 -4.33
N LYS A 79 -3.42 -14.15 -3.62
CA LYS A 79 -2.13 -13.58 -4.02
C LYS A 79 -1.12 -14.70 -4.27
N TYR A 80 -0.95 -15.63 -3.34
CA TYR A 80 -0.02 -16.75 -3.50
C TYR A 80 -0.42 -17.71 -4.63
N PHE A 81 -1.71 -17.95 -4.84
CA PHE A 81 -2.20 -18.71 -5.99
C PHE A 81 -1.79 -18.07 -7.31
N VAL A 82 -2.03 -16.77 -7.47
CA VAL A 82 -1.63 -16.01 -8.67
C VAL A 82 -0.11 -16.01 -8.83
N GLN A 83 0.63 -15.81 -7.74
CA GLN A 83 2.09 -15.81 -7.75
C GLN A 83 2.68 -17.14 -8.24
N LYS A 84 2.12 -18.27 -7.79
CA LYS A 84 2.65 -19.61 -8.08
C LYS A 84 2.17 -20.20 -9.40
N ASP A 85 0.93 -19.93 -9.84
CA ASP A 85 0.40 -20.58 -11.05
C ASP A 85 -0.71 -19.78 -11.77
N CYS A 86 -0.44 -18.50 -12.08
CA CYS A 86 -1.37 -17.66 -12.83
C CYS A 86 -1.77 -18.25 -14.20
N THR A 87 -0.84 -18.95 -14.87
CA THR A 87 -1.10 -19.56 -16.19
C THR A 87 -2.21 -20.60 -16.10
N ARG A 88 -2.14 -21.51 -15.10
CA ARG A 88 -3.19 -22.53 -14.93
C ARG A 88 -4.50 -21.94 -14.43
N ILE A 89 -4.47 -20.89 -13.60
CA ILE A 89 -5.68 -20.15 -13.22
C ILE A 89 -6.37 -19.55 -14.46
N ALA A 90 -5.58 -19.04 -15.41
CA ALA A 90 -6.10 -18.48 -16.66
C ALA A 90 -6.64 -19.53 -17.64
N GLU A 91 -6.14 -20.77 -17.56
CA GLU A 91 -6.56 -21.89 -18.40
C GLU A 91 -7.71 -22.69 -17.77
N TRP A 92 -7.85 -22.63 -16.45
CA TRP A 92 -8.98 -23.22 -15.75
C TRP A 92 -10.28 -22.53 -16.17
N THR A 93 -11.29 -23.32 -16.47
CA THR A 93 -12.63 -22.86 -16.83
C THR A 93 -13.68 -23.61 -16.02
N ASP A 94 -14.72 -22.90 -15.60
CA ASP A 94 -15.91 -23.53 -15.05
C ASP A 94 -16.77 -24.18 -16.15
N VAL A 95 -17.89 -24.80 -15.75
CA VAL A 95 -18.86 -25.42 -16.66
C VAL A 95 -19.53 -24.42 -17.62
N SER A 96 -19.48 -23.12 -17.29
CA SER A 96 -20.06 -22.02 -18.07
C SER A 96 -19.06 -21.42 -19.06
N GLY A 97 -17.80 -21.86 -19.05
CA GLY A 97 -16.71 -21.33 -19.86
C GLY A 97 -16.05 -20.07 -19.28
N LYS A 98 -16.36 -19.69 -18.04
CA LYS A 98 -15.73 -18.59 -17.32
C LYS A 98 -14.38 -19.02 -16.78
N THR A 99 -13.34 -18.21 -17.03
CA THR A 99 -11.98 -18.54 -16.62
C THR A 99 -11.73 -18.24 -15.15
N GLY A 100 -10.70 -18.83 -14.56
CA GLY A 100 -10.29 -18.51 -13.19
C GLY A 100 -9.90 -17.04 -13.05
N LEU A 101 -9.25 -16.47 -14.06
CA LEU A 101 -8.96 -15.03 -14.11
C LEU A 101 -10.23 -14.18 -14.05
N ASP A 102 -11.31 -14.56 -14.73
CA ASP A 102 -12.57 -13.82 -14.67
C ASP A 102 -13.16 -13.79 -13.25
N TYR A 103 -12.97 -14.85 -12.46
CA TYR A 103 -13.36 -14.86 -11.04
C TYR A 103 -12.48 -13.92 -10.21
N VAL A 104 -11.16 -13.91 -10.45
CA VAL A 104 -10.23 -13.00 -9.75
C VAL A 104 -10.56 -11.54 -10.06
N ILE A 105 -10.82 -11.22 -11.33
CA ILE A 105 -11.21 -9.87 -11.77
C ILE A 105 -12.57 -9.48 -11.16
N GLN A 106 -13.52 -10.41 -11.11
CA GLN A 106 -14.81 -10.15 -10.48
C GLN A 106 -14.67 -9.86 -8.97
N PHE A 107 -13.81 -10.62 -8.28
CA PHE A 107 -13.52 -10.38 -6.87
C PHE A 107 -12.88 -9.01 -6.67
N ILE A 108 -11.86 -8.69 -7.48
CA ILE A 108 -11.23 -7.38 -7.49
C ILE A 108 -12.25 -6.24 -7.71
N ALA A 109 -13.14 -6.41 -8.68
CA ALA A 109 -14.19 -5.42 -8.96
C ALA A 109 -15.18 -5.28 -7.80
N LYS A 110 -15.52 -6.38 -7.09
CA LYS A 110 -16.32 -6.35 -5.86
C LYS A 110 -15.61 -5.52 -4.78
N SER A 111 -14.33 -5.78 -4.51
CA SER A 111 -13.56 -5.09 -3.47
C SER A 111 -13.36 -3.59 -3.73
N LEU A 112 -13.41 -3.16 -5.00
CA LEU A 112 -13.32 -1.75 -5.39
C LEU A 112 -14.67 -1.01 -5.33
N GLN A 113 -15.78 -1.68 -5.00
CA GLN A 113 -17.08 -1.00 -4.91
C GLN A 113 -17.08 0.06 -3.79
N PRO A 114 -17.78 1.20 -3.95
CA PRO A 114 -17.85 2.24 -2.93
C PRO A 114 -18.45 1.77 -1.60
N THR A 115 -19.29 0.74 -1.63
CA THR A 115 -19.96 0.14 -0.46
C THR A 115 -19.02 -0.67 0.42
N GLU A 116 -17.92 -1.18 -0.15
CA GLU A 116 -16.96 -2.00 0.57
C GLU A 116 -16.05 -1.16 1.47
N SER A 117 -15.80 -1.68 2.67
CA SER A 117 -14.97 -1.01 3.68
C SER A 117 -13.50 -0.97 3.27
N GLU A 118 -12.85 0.17 3.50
CA GLU A 118 -11.41 0.36 3.28
C GLU A 118 -10.52 -0.47 4.23
N SER A 119 -11.10 -1.05 5.27
CA SER A 119 -10.37 -1.77 6.33
C SER A 119 -10.11 -3.26 6.04
N ALA A 120 -10.62 -3.78 4.93
CA ALA A 120 -10.78 -5.22 4.75
C ALA A 120 -9.80 -5.88 3.76
N THR A 121 -8.87 -5.16 3.12
CA THR A 121 -8.22 -5.72 1.91
C THR A 121 -6.88 -5.02 1.57
N PHE A 122 -5.80 -5.79 1.43
CA PHE A 122 -4.48 -5.34 0.92
C PHE A 122 -4.42 -5.47 -0.60
N PHE A 123 -5.40 -4.82 -1.24
CA PHE A 123 -5.75 -4.95 -2.67
C PHE A 123 -4.59 -4.70 -3.64
N GLY A 124 -3.71 -3.76 -3.27
CA GLY A 124 -2.57 -3.34 -4.09
C GLY A 124 -1.72 -4.52 -4.57
N ASP A 125 -1.37 -5.41 -3.65
CA ASP A 125 -0.39 -6.45 -3.90
C ASP A 125 -0.94 -7.54 -4.81
N LEU A 126 -2.20 -7.95 -4.60
CA LEU A 126 -2.86 -8.88 -5.50
C LEU A 126 -2.92 -8.34 -6.93
N VAL A 127 -3.23 -7.05 -7.10
CA VAL A 127 -3.29 -6.44 -8.45
C VAL A 127 -1.91 -6.33 -9.08
N VAL A 128 -0.88 -5.92 -8.32
CA VAL A 128 0.50 -5.87 -8.82
C VAL A 128 0.95 -7.27 -9.26
N LYS A 129 0.71 -8.29 -8.43
CA LYS A 129 1.02 -9.70 -8.76
C LYS A 129 0.25 -10.18 -9.99
N LEU A 130 -1.01 -9.77 -10.13
CA LEU A 130 -1.80 -10.11 -11.30
C LEU A 130 -1.25 -9.47 -12.58
N ILE A 131 -0.85 -8.19 -12.52
CA ILE A 131 -0.21 -7.50 -13.64
C ILE A 131 1.11 -8.18 -14.03
N GLU A 132 1.92 -8.57 -13.04
CA GLU A 132 3.19 -9.29 -13.24
C GLU A 132 3.01 -10.66 -13.90
N LYS A 133 2.10 -11.50 -13.36
CA LYS A 133 2.02 -12.92 -13.73
C LYS A 133 1.01 -13.20 -14.85
N ALA A 134 -0.05 -12.40 -15.02
CA ALA A 134 -1.03 -12.61 -16.08
C ALA A 134 -0.58 -12.05 -17.44
N GLY A 135 0.33 -11.07 -17.43
CA GLY A 135 0.89 -10.45 -18.62
C GLY A 135 -0.18 -9.99 -19.61
N ASN A 136 -0.06 -10.43 -20.87
CA ASN A 136 -0.95 -10.02 -21.96
C ASN A 136 -2.42 -10.45 -21.76
N ARG A 137 -2.70 -11.43 -20.90
CA ARG A 137 -4.07 -11.91 -20.64
C ARG A 137 -4.91 -10.87 -19.89
N LEU A 138 -4.26 -9.94 -19.15
CA LEU A 138 -4.94 -8.89 -18.40
C LEU A 138 -5.22 -7.63 -19.25
N LEU A 139 -4.55 -7.46 -20.39
CA LEU A 139 -4.65 -6.24 -21.21
C LEU A 139 -6.09 -5.81 -21.57
N PRO A 140 -7.04 -6.73 -21.90
CA PRO A 140 -8.41 -6.33 -22.24
C PRO A 140 -9.17 -5.67 -21.09
N VAL A 141 -8.89 -6.07 -19.84
CA VAL A 141 -9.62 -5.62 -18.65
C VAL A 141 -8.85 -4.57 -17.84
N LEU A 142 -7.54 -4.46 -18.05
CA LEU A 142 -6.66 -3.55 -17.31
C LEU A 142 -7.16 -2.09 -17.34
N PRO A 143 -7.63 -1.51 -18.47
CA PRO A 143 -8.15 -0.14 -18.47
C PRO A 143 -9.35 0.07 -17.54
N GLU A 144 -10.28 -0.87 -17.49
CA GLU A 144 -11.44 -0.77 -16.61
C GLU A 144 -11.04 -0.89 -15.14
N LEU A 145 -10.13 -1.82 -14.85
CA LEU A 145 -9.54 -1.99 -13.53
C LEU A 145 -8.87 -0.71 -13.03
N LEU A 146 -7.96 -0.11 -13.81
CA LEU A 146 -7.24 1.09 -13.39
C LEU A 146 -8.17 2.30 -13.18
N ARG A 147 -9.25 2.42 -13.96
CA ARG A 147 -10.28 3.46 -13.72
C ARG A 147 -11.03 3.22 -12.41
N ALA A 148 -11.38 1.97 -12.11
CA ALA A 148 -12.03 1.62 -10.85
C ALA A 148 -11.11 1.92 -9.66
N VAL A 149 -9.81 1.63 -9.77
CA VAL A 149 -8.80 1.93 -8.74
C VAL A 149 -8.71 3.45 -8.50
N ILE A 150 -8.58 4.28 -9.54
CA ILE A 150 -8.51 5.75 -9.34
C ILE A 150 -9.84 6.29 -8.78
N ALA A 151 -10.98 5.77 -9.24
CA ALA A 151 -12.28 6.17 -8.70
C ALA A 151 -12.40 5.86 -7.20
N LYS A 152 -11.93 4.68 -6.77
CA LYS A 152 -11.87 4.33 -5.35
C LYS A 152 -10.88 5.22 -4.61
N LEU A 153 -9.71 5.51 -5.20
CA LEU A 153 -8.67 6.38 -4.63
C LEU A 153 -9.18 7.80 -4.33
N GLU A 154 -10.04 8.37 -5.17
CA GLU A 154 -10.63 9.70 -4.92
C GLU A 154 -11.51 9.75 -3.65
N SER A 155 -12.22 8.64 -3.39
CA SER A 155 -13.11 8.52 -2.23
C SER A 155 -12.44 7.98 -0.98
N ALA A 156 -11.22 7.42 -1.10
CA ALA A 156 -10.51 6.77 -0.02
C ALA A 156 -10.13 7.73 1.11
N ARG A 157 -10.08 7.24 2.35
CA ARG A 157 -9.74 8.03 3.55
C ARG A 157 -8.63 7.41 4.41
N THR A 158 -8.44 6.10 4.33
CA THR A 158 -7.48 5.35 5.12
C THR A 158 -6.11 5.34 4.45
N ALA A 159 -5.07 5.83 5.15
CA ALA A 159 -3.73 5.99 4.58
C ALA A 159 -3.12 4.69 4.04
N THR A 160 -3.25 3.58 4.79
CA THR A 160 -2.73 2.26 4.36
C THR A 160 -3.43 1.74 3.10
N PHE A 161 -4.74 1.99 2.99
CA PHE A 161 -5.51 1.64 1.79
C PHE A 161 -5.16 2.55 0.61
N ILE A 162 -4.99 3.85 0.85
CA ILE A 162 -4.50 4.79 -0.18
C ILE A 162 -3.12 4.34 -0.69
N GLN A 163 -2.21 4.00 0.21
CA GLN A 163 -0.89 3.47 -0.15
C GLN A 163 -1.03 2.23 -1.02
N SER A 164 -1.82 1.22 -0.63
CA SER A 164 -1.95 -0.01 -1.41
C SER A 164 -2.46 0.24 -2.84
N LEU A 165 -3.43 1.15 -3.02
CA LEU A 165 -3.90 1.54 -4.36
C LEU A 165 -2.84 2.31 -5.16
N LEU A 166 -2.09 3.20 -4.51
CA LEU A 166 -1.03 3.98 -5.15
C LEU A 166 0.15 3.11 -5.58
N MET A 167 0.47 2.06 -4.84
CA MET A 167 1.55 1.13 -5.21
C MET A 167 1.31 0.45 -6.56
N ILE A 168 0.05 0.24 -6.96
CA ILE A 168 -0.30 -0.25 -8.31
C ILE A 168 0.22 0.72 -9.39
N PHE A 169 0.00 2.03 -9.21
CA PHE A 169 0.47 3.03 -10.16
C PHE A 169 1.97 3.30 -10.08
N ALA A 170 2.57 3.20 -8.89
CA ALA A 170 4.00 3.28 -8.73
C ALA A 170 4.70 2.15 -9.50
N TYR A 171 4.24 0.91 -9.32
CA TYR A 171 4.70 -0.24 -10.07
C TYR A 171 4.52 -0.06 -11.58
N LEU A 172 3.33 0.33 -12.05
CA LEU A 172 3.08 0.55 -13.47
C LEU A 172 3.93 1.67 -14.06
N THR A 173 4.21 2.72 -13.29
CA THR A 173 5.03 3.85 -13.73
C THR A 173 6.47 3.41 -13.99
N LEU A 174 7.02 2.58 -13.12
CA LEU A 174 8.38 2.03 -13.28
C LEU A 174 8.50 1.16 -14.54
N ASN A 175 7.43 0.47 -14.91
CA ASN A 175 7.43 -0.42 -16.08
C ASN A 175 7.02 0.30 -17.38
N GLN A 176 6.05 1.21 -17.33
CA GLN A 176 5.41 1.82 -18.49
C GLN A 176 4.98 3.29 -18.24
N LYS A 177 5.89 4.14 -17.77
CA LYS A 177 5.61 5.56 -17.43
C LYS A 177 4.77 6.31 -18.45
N SER A 178 5.13 6.28 -19.73
CA SER A 178 4.42 7.02 -20.78
C SER A 178 2.98 6.54 -20.96
N THR A 179 2.75 5.23 -20.85
CA THR A 179 1.40 4.64 -20.92
C THR A 179 0.56 5.09 -19.74
N VAL A 180 1.11 5.09 -18.52
CA VAL A 180 0.40 5.53 -17.31
C VAL A 180 0.00 7.00 -17.43
N ILE A 181 0.93 7.88 -17.81
CA ILE A 181 0.66 9.32 -17.94
C ILE A 181 -0.42 9.57 -19.00
N ASN A 182 -0.31 8.93 -20.18
CA ASN A 182 -1.30 9.08 -21.25
C ASN A 182 -2.68 8.61 -20.79
N PHE A 183 -2.76 7.38 -20.28
CA PHE A 183 -4.01 6.79 -19.84
C PHE A 183 -4.70 7.59 -18.73
N MET A 184 -3.93 8.08 -17.76
CA MET A 184 -4.48 8.88 -16.65
C MET A 184 -4.88 10.28 -17.09
N SER A 185 -4.15 10.88 -18.03
CA SER A 185 -4.51 12.18 -18.58
C SER A 185 -5.78 12.14 -19.44
N GLU A 186 -6.10 11.00 -20.05
CA GLU A 186 -7.32 10.79 -20.84
C GLU A 186 -8.52 10.36 -19.98
N SER A 187 -8.26 9.86 -18.76
CA SER A 187 -9.29 9.38 -17.86
C SER A 187 -9.96 10.55 -17.12
N VAL A 188 -11.30 10.53 -17.07
CA VAL A 188 -12.10 11.52 -16.33
C VAL A 188 -12.97 10.79 -15.32
N ILE A 189 -12.84 11.17 -14.05
CA ILE A 189 -13.51 10.53 -12.91
C ILE A 189 -14.17 11.63 -12.09
N ASN A 190 -15.49 11.54 -11.91
CA ASN A 190 -16.30 12.56 -11.22
C ASN A 190 -16.04 14.01 -11.69
N GLY A 191 -15.73 14.17 -12.98
CA GLY A 191 -15.43 15.48 -13.60
C GLY A 191 -14.01 16.00 -13.36
N LYS A 192 -13.13 15.23 -12.72
CA LYS A 192 -11.70 15.55 -12.55
C LYS A 192 -10.84 14.67 -13.44
N ASN A 193 -9.67 15.18 -13.82
CA ASN A 193 -8.69 14.41 -14.57
C ASN A 193 -8.09 13.30 -13.69
N GLY A 194 -7.90 12.11 -14.24
CA GLY A 194 -7.32 10.97 -13.53
C GLY A 194 -5.90 11.23 -13.05
N LEU A 195 -5.09 11.93 -13.85
CA LEU A 195 -3.72 12.29 -13.48
C LEU A 195 -3.70 13.32 -12.34
N ASP A 196 -4.66 14.26 -12.31
CA ASP A 196 -4.81 15.21 -11.20
C ASP A 196 -5.14 14.48 -9.89
N ILE A 197 -6.09 13.53 -9.92
CA ILE A 197 -6.45 12.72 -8.74
C ILE A 197 -5.23 11.93 -8.28
N LEU A 198 -4.57 11.23 -9.20
CA LEU A 198 -3.43 10.39 -8.89
C LEU A 198 -2.31 11.19 -8.20
N LEU A 199 -1.86 12.29 -8.80
CA LEU A 199 -0.74 13.06 -8.24
C LEU A 199 -1.10 13.83 -6.98
N ASN A 200 -2.32 14.38 -6.87
CA ASN A 200 -2.72 15.03 -5.62
C ASN A 200 -2.75 14.02 -4.47
N THR A 201 -3.38 12.87 -4.67
CA THR A 201 -3.45 11.85 -3.63
C THR A 201 -2.08 11.25 -3.32
N TRP A 202 -1.26 10.99 -4.33
CA TRP A 202 0.08 10.43 -4.12
C TRP A 202 0.99 11.38 -3.35
N LEU A 203 1.11 12.63 -3.80
CA LEU A 203 2.02 13.60 -3.19
C LEU A 203 1.55 14.09 -1.82
N GLU A 204 0.26 13.98 -1.51
CA GLU A 204 -0.29 14.28 -0.18
C GLU A 204 -0.03 13.15 0.84
N ASN A 205 0.07 11.89 0.38
CA ASN A 205 0.17 10.71 1.25
C ASN A 205 1.57 10.07 1.29
N HIS A 206 2.49 10.43 0.39
CA HIS A 206 3.84 9.82 0.31
C HIS A 206 4.59 9.82 1.65
N ASP A 207 4.56 10.93 2.39
CA ASP A 207 5.23 11.05 3.70
C ASP A 207 4.65 10.09 4.76
N SER A 208 3.44 9.55 4.54
CA SER A 208 2.78 8.60 5.44
C SER A 208 2.98 7.13 5.06
N PHE A 209 3.73 6.86 3.99
CA PHE A 209 3.94 5.50 3.51
C PHE A 209 4.77 4.67 4.49
N GLN A 210 4.43 3.39 4.58
CA GLN A 210 5.06 2.40 5.47
C GLN A 210 5.69 1.25 4.69
N GLY A 211 6.75 0.67 5.27
CA GLY A 211 7.54 -0.42 4.68
C GLY A 211 8.65 0.09 3.76
N HIS A 212 9.88 -0.34 4.02
CA HIS A 212 11.06 0.14 3.31
C HIS A 212 10.95 -0.07 1.79
N HIS A 213 10.46 -1.23 1.36
CA HIS A 213 10.31 -1.52 -0.07
C HIS A 213 9.29 -0.61 -0.78
N ASN A 214 8.15 -0.32 -0.15
CA ASN A 214 7.13 0.55 -0.71
C ASN A 214 7.61 2.00 -0.85
N ILE A 215 8.32 2.50 0.17
CA ILE A 215 8.95 3.83 0.15
C ILE A 215 9.95 3.92 -1.01
N LYS A 216 10.83 2.90 -1.17
CA LYS A 216 11.78 2.82 -2.29
C LYS A 216 11.08 2.87 -3.65
N ILE A 217 10.08 2.01 -3.87
CA ILE A 217 9.32 1.97 -5.13
C ILE A 217 8.69 3.33 -5.41
N SER A 218 8.05 3.93 -4.41
CA SER A 218 7.39 5.23 -4.55
C SER A 218 8.39 6.33 -4.92
N ALA A 219 9.51 6.44 -4.20
CA ALA A 219 10.54 7.45 -4.44
C ALA A 219 11.18 7.32 -5.84
N ILE A 220 11.49 6.09 -6.28
CA ILE A 220 12.05 5.84 -7.61
C ILE A 220 11.00 6.16 -8.69
N ALA A 221 9.73 5.77 -8.49
CA ALA A 221 8.66 6.08 -9.44
C ALA A 221 8.40 7.58 -9.57
N LEU A 222 8.41 8.33 -8.46
CA LEU A 222 8.32 9.79 -8.46
C LEU A 222 9.53 10.44 -9.16
N SER A 223 10.73 9.88 -8.98
CA SER A 223 11.93 10.31 -9.72
C SER A 223 11.75 10.12 -11.22
N GLU A 224 11.24 8.96 -11.67
CA GLU A 224 10.95 8.69 -13.08
C GLU A 224 9.87 9.63 -13.66
N LEU A 225 8.83 9.96 -12.90
CA LEU A 225 7.83 10.96 -13.29
C LEU A 225 8.47 12.34 -13.44
N PHE A 226 9.38 12.72 -12.54
CA PHE A 226 10.09 14.00 -12.66
C PHE A 226 10.97 14.05 -13.92
N LEU A 227 11.72 12.98 -14.21
CA LEU A 227 12.58 12.86 -15.39
C LEU A 227 11.82 12.83 -16.70
N SER A 228 10.54 12.46 -16.69
CA SER A 228 9.70 12.46 -17.89
C SER A 228 9.55 13.84 -18.54
N CYS A 229 9.79 14.92 -17.78
CA CYS A 229 9.59 16.30 -18.22
C CYS A 229 8.21 16.57 -18.86
N ASP A 230 7.18 15.83 -18.47
CA ASP A 230 5.86 15.93 -19.10
C ASP A 230 5.15 17.24 -18.69
N PRO A 231 4.77 18.11 -19.65
CA PRO A 231 4.09 19.37 -19.34
C PRO A 231 2.77 19.19 -18.60
N ARG A 232 2.08 18.05 -18.79
CA ARG A 232 0.83 17.77 -18.07
C ARG A 232 1.11 17.70 -16.57
N ILE A 233 2.17 17.01 -16.15
CA ILE A 233 2.58 16.90 -14.75
C ILE A 233 2.99 18.27 -14.19
N GLN A 234 3.77 19.06 -14.93
CA GLN A 234 4.21 20.39 -14.50
C GLN A 234 3.04 21.34 -14.20
N ASN A 235 1.95 21.23 -14.95
CA ASN A 235 0.78 22.10 -14.83
C ASN A 235 -0.13 21.73 -13.64
N ILE A 236 0.03 20.53 -13.07
CA ILE A 236 -0.77 20.09 -11.92
C ILE A 236 -0.38 20.89 -10.68
N LYS A 237 -1.39 21.42 -10.00
CA LYS A 237 -1.22 22.15 -8.73
C LYS A 237 -1.61 21.23 -7.58
N VAL A 238 -0.73 21.14 -6.59
CA VAL A 238 -0.90 20.30 -5.39
C VAL A 238 -0.69 21.12 -4.13
N LYS A 239 -1.19 20.59 -3.00
CA LYS A 239 -0.97 21.22 -1.68
C LYS A 239 0.52 21.18 -1.33
N GLY A 240 1.10 22.36 -1.12
CA GLY A 240 2.43 22.54 -0.58
C GLY A 240 2.38 22.87 0.91
N ASP A 241 3.18 23.85 1.31
CA ASP A 241 3.38 24.15 2.73
C ASP A 241 2.13 24.81 3.36
N LEU A 242 1.91 24.51 4.63
CA LEU A 242 0.86 25.14 5.43
C LEU A 242 1.19 26.62 5.68
N ILE A 243 0.26 27.51 5.36
CA ILE A 243 0.37 28.94 5.69
C ILE A 243 0.09 29.11 7.18
N ILE A 244 1.15 29.14 7.98
CA ILE A 244 1.08 29.43 9.42
C ILE A 244 0.85 30.93 9.58
N LYS A 245 -0.38 31.33 9.93
CA LYS A 245 -0.64 32.71 10.36
C LYS A 245 0.12 32.94 11.68
N PRO A 246 0.92 34.01 11.82
CA PRO A 246 1.65 34.29 13.04
C PRO A 246 0.69 34.68 14.15
N SER A 247 0.14 33.68 14.84
CA SER A 247 -0.56 33.85 16.10
C SER A 247 0.30 33.21 17.19
N SER A 248 0.61 33.96 18.24
CA SER A 248 1.55 33.62 19.31
C SER A 248 1.06 32.50 20.25
N LYS A 249 0.17 31.62 19.79
CA LYS A 249 -0.42 30.55 20.61
C LYS A 249 -0.45 29.23 19.84
N ILE A 250 -0.01 28.17 20.52
CA ILE A 250 -0.12 26.78 20.08
C ILE A 250 -1.58 26.52 19.64
N MET A 251 -1.76 26.21 18.36
CA MET A 251 -3.06 25.85 17.80
C MET A 251 -3.30 24.35 18.01
N THR A 252 -4.23 24.02 18.90
CA THR A 252 -4.67 22.64 19.13
C THR A 252 -5.91 22.31 18.30
N ARG A 253 -6.09 21.03 17.95
CA ARG A 253 -7.21 20.51 17.11
C ARG A 253 -8.61 20.99 17.55
N SER A 254 -8.83 21.28 18.83
CA SER A 254 -10.12 21.75 19.37
C SER A 254 -10.43 23.21 19.03
N ARG A 255 -9.42 24.09 18.99
CA ARG A 255 -9.63 25.54 18.77
C ARG A 255 -9.96 25.85 17.31
N THR A 256 -9.40 25.06 16.40
CA THR A 256 -9.68 25.15 14.97
C THR A 256 -11.15 24.81 14.65
N ARG A 257 -11.74 23.84 15.36
CA ARG A 257 -13.18 23.52 15.26
C ARG A 257 -14.07 24.62 15.84
N GLN A 258 -13.62 25.31 16.88
CA GLN A 258 -14.41 26.33 17.57
C GLN A 258 -14.57 27.63 16.75
N SER A 259 -13.59 27.98 15.92
CA SER A 259 -13.70 29.07 14.94
C SER A 259 -14.74 28.78 13.85
N ILE A 260 -14.93 27.51 13.48
CA ILE A 260 -15.90 27.07 12.47
C ILE A 260 -17.33 27.13 13.02
N ILE A 261 -17.55 26.71 14.28
CA ILE A 261 -18.87 26.70 14.93
C ILE A 261 -19.44 28.13 15.06
N CYS A 262 -18.59 29.14 15.28
CA CYS A 262 -19.03 30.53 15.41
C CYS A 262 -19.49 31.15 14.08
N LEU A 263 -18.90 30.74 12.95
CA LEU A 263 -19.35 31.16 11.61
C LEU A 263 -20.69 30.50 11.22
N PHE A 264 -20.89 29.23 11.61
CA PHE A 264 -22.15 28.51 11.36
C PHE A 264 -23.33 29.11 12.13
N ALA A 265 -23.12 29.57 13.37
CA ALA A 265 -24.16 30.22 14.16
C ALA A 265 -24.68 31.53 13.53
N LEU A 266 -23.85 32.22 12.75
CA LEU A 266 -24.22 33.45 12.04
C LEU A 266 -24.95 33.19 10.70
N LEU A 267 -24.75 32.02 10.09
CA LEU A 267 -25.38 31.64 8.82
C LEU A 267 -26.76 30.96 8.99
N CYS A 268 -27.19 30.67 10.22
CA CYS A 268 -28.48 30.03 10.51
C CYS A 268 -29.72 30.95 10.37
N LEU A 269 -29.63 32.12 9.73
CA LEU A 269 -30.77 33.05 9.55
C LEU A 269 -31.24 33.32 8.11
N GLN A 270 -30.75 32.60 7.09
CA GLN A 270 -31.43 32.62 5.78
C GLN A 270 -31.52 31.23 5.17
N GLN A 271 -32.75 30.70 5.13
CA GLN A 271 -33.15 29.64 4.20
C GLN A 271 -32.87 30.10 2.77
N ILE A 272 -32.23 29.22 1.99
CA ILE A 272 -31.81 29.30 0.58
C ILE A 272 -30.27 29.29 0.51
N PHE A 273 -29.64 28.11 0.65
CA PHE A 273 -28.33 27.80 0.05
C PHE A 273 -28.03 26.28 0.12
N SER A 274 -28.98 25.43 -0.28
CA SER A 274 -28.77 23.97 -0.38
C SER A 274 -28.06 23.54 -1.69
N LYS A 275 -27.61 24.47 -2.53
CA LYS A 275 -27.07 24.15 -3.87
C LYS A 275 -25.67 24.72 -4.17
N LEU A 276 -24.97 25.26 -3.17
CA LEU A 276 -23.70 25.97 -3.43
C LEU A 276 -22.69 25.88 -2.26
N LEU A 277 -22.45 24.68 -1.76
CA LEU A 277 -21.39 24.44 -0.76
C LEU A 277 -20.56 23.19 -1.10
N HIS A 278 -19.96 23.20 -2.29
CA HIS A 278 -18.64 22.57 -2.49
C HIS A 278 -17.57 23.60 -2.09
N TYR A 279 -17.47 23.89 -0.80
CA TYR A 279 -16.33 24.62 -0.26
C TYR A 279 -15.68 23.74 0.79
N SER A 280 -14.52 23.19 0.46
CA SER A 280 -13.67 22.46 1.41
C SER A 280 -13.33 23.42 2.55
N LEU A 281 -13.97 23.23 3.70
CA LEU A 281 -13.69 23.97 4.93
C LEU A 281 -12.45 23.39 5.59
N ASP A 282 -11.30 23.52 4.93
CA ASP A 282 -10.00 23.36 5.57
C ASP A 282 -9.63 24.70 6.24
N PRO A 283 -9.57 24.75 7.58
CA PRO A 283 -9.14 25.95 8.30
C PRO A 283 -7.64 26.27 8.11
N HIS A 284 -6.92 25.32 7.51
CA HIS A 284 -5.53 25.36 7.12
C HIS A 284 -5.45 25.90 5.68
N GLN A 285 -4.92 27.11 5.49
CA GLN A 285 -4.64 27.63 4.15
C GLN A 285 -3.31 27.04 3.70
N TYR A 286 -3.27 26.41 2.53
CA TYR A 286 -2.04 25.87 1.95
C TYR A 286 -1.58 26.71 0.76
N VAL A 287 -0.26 26.78 0.55
CA VAL A 287 0.29 27.29 -0.70
C VAL A 287 0.16 26.18 -1.75
N TYR A 288 -0.47 26.48 -2.88
CA TYR A 288 -0.52 25.53 -3.99
C TYR A 288 0.75 25.68 -4.85
N ILE A 289 1.49 24.59 -4.99
CA ILE A 289 2.74 24.52 -5.77
C ILE A 289 2.57 23.58 -6.96
N SER A 290 3.49 23.62 -7.93
CA SER A 290 3.51 22.63 -9.00
C SER A 290 3.83 21.24 -8.43
N ALA A 291 3.24 20.19 -9.01
CA ALA A 291 3.53 18.80 -8.66
C ALA A 291 5.03 18.48 -8.75
N THR A 292 5.74 19.03 -9.74
CA THR A 292 7.19 18.79 -9.89
C THR A 292 8.00 19.35 -8.72
N ILE A 293 7.62 20.51 -8.17
CA ILE A 293 8.25 21.10 -6.98
C ILE A 293 7.98 20.20 -5.76
N LYS A 294 6.73 19.76 -5.58
CA LYS A 294 6.38 18.87 -4.45
C LYS A 294 7.11 17.53 -4.54
N ILE A 295 7.27 16.95 -5.74
CA ILE A 295 8.09 15.74 -5.96
C ILE A 295 9.50 15.96 -5.43
N ILE A 296 10.17 17.05 -5.82
CA ILE A 296 11.54 17.34 -5.35
C ILE A 296 11.58 17.49 -3.82
N LYS A 297 10.62 18.19 -3.22
CA LYS A 297 10.53 18.32 -1.75
C LYS A 297 10.43 16.96 -1.04
N LEU A 298 9.60 16.06 -1.55
CA LEU A 298 9.43 14.71 -1.00
C LEU A 298 10.71 13.88 -1.16
N LEU A 299 11.35 13.90 -2.33
CA LEU A 299 12.59 13.16 -2.57
C LEU A 299 13.76 13.68 -1.72
N VAL A 300 13.79 14.98 -1.40
CA VAL A 300 14.75 15.55 -0.44
C VAL A 300 14.48 15.00 0.97
N SER A 301 13.21 14.93 1.39
CA SER A 301 12.81 14.31 2.66
C SER A 301 13.24 12.85 2.73
N ASP A 302 12.99 12.06 1.67
CA ASP A 302 13.39 10.65 1.60
C ASP A 302 14.90 10.46 1.69
N LEU A 303 15.68 11.33 1.04
CA LEU A 303 17.15 11.30 1.13
C LEU A 303 17.64 11.50 2.57
N GLN A 304 16.97 12.35 3.35
CA GLN A 304 17.30 12.55 4.76
C GLN A 304 16.93 11.35 5.61
N ASN A 305 15.72 10.82 5.42
CA ASN A 305 15.25 9.66 6.16
C ASN A 305 16.16 8.45 5.90
N ALA A 306 16.57 8.25 4.63
CA ALA A 306 17.53 7.22 4.25
C ALA A 306 18.94 7.44 4.85
N ALA A 307 19.33 8.69 5.14
CA ALA A 307 20.57 8.97 5.85
C ALA A 307 20.49 8.62 7.34
N GLY A 308 19.34 8.83 7.98
CA GLY A 308 19.10 8.49 9.39
C GLY A 308 19.01 6.99 9.66
N ASP A 309 18.44 6.21 8.74
CA ASP A 309 18.30 4.75 8.89
C ASP A 309 19.63 4.00 8.78
N ASN A 310 20.57 4.49 7.97
CA ASN A 310 21.91 3.90 7.86
C ASN A 310 22.73 4.08 9.16
N LEU A 311 22.52 5.18 9.90
CA LEU A 311 23.17 5.39 11.19
C LEU A 311 22.66 4.39 12.24
N LYS A 312 21.34 4.15 12.28
CA LYS A 312 20.74 3.17 13.20
C LYS A 312 21.12 1.73 12.86
N ARG A 313 21.21 1.39 11.57
CA ARG A 313 21.65 0.06 11.12
C ARG A 313 23.13 -0.18 11.45
N SER A 314 23.99 0.83 11.31
CA SER A 314 25.39 0.76 11.75
C SER A 314 25.50 0.56 13.27
N GLU A 315 24.70 1.27 14.08
CA GLU A 315 24.71 1.10 15.54
C GLU A 315 24.20 -0.28 15.99
N LEU A 316 23.28 -0.89 15.23
CA LEU A 316 22.80 -2.26 15.49
C LEU A 316 23.82 -3.33 15.08
N ASP A 317 24.50 -3.14 13.94
CA ASP A 317 25.57 -4.05 13.51
C ASP A 317 26.77 -4.00 14.47
N ASP A 318 27.09 -2.83 15.05
CA ASP A 318 28.14 -2.66 16.06
C ASP A 318 27.79 -3.35 17.41
N ILE A 319 26.50 -3.60 17.71
CA ILE A 319 26.06 -4.32 18.92
C ILE A 319 26.15 -5.85 18.72
N LEU A 320 26.01 -6.33 17.48
CA LEU A 320 26.03 -7.75 17.14
C LEU A 320 27.45 -8.34 17.07
N ASP A 321 28.48 -7.50 16.92
CA ASP A 321 29.89 -7.92 16.88
C ASP A 321 30.53 -8.11 18.28
N ASP A 322 29.82 -7.78 19.38
CA ASP A 322 30.31 -7.90 20.77
C ASP A 322 29.86 -9.21 21.49
N GLU A 323 29.34 -10.21 20.77
CA GLU A 323 29.06 -11.56 21.31
C GLU A 323 30.29 -12.49 21.22
N GLU A 324 31.41 -12.14 21.86
CA GLU A 324 32.40 -13.16 22.26
C GLU A 324 32.01 -13.78 23.62
N ALA A 325 31.45 -15.00 23.52
CA ALA A 325 31.51 -16.10 24.49
C ALA A 325 31.26 -15.77 25.98
N ILE A 326 29.98 -15.82 26.40
CA ILE A 326 29.63 -16.12 27.79
C ILE A 326 29.25 -17.61 27.85
N GLU A 327 30.11 -18.40 28.49
CA GLU A 327 29.87 -19.81 28.79
C GLU A 327 28.58 -19.96 29.61
N THR A 328 27.66 -20.81 29.13
CA THR A 328 26.45 -21.21 29.85
C THR A 328 26.82 -22.18 30.96
N ASP A 329 26.78 -21.73 32.21
CA ASP A 329 26.72 -22.61 33.37
C ASP A 329 25.25 -22.66 33.83
N ASP A 330 24.66 -23.85 33.70
CA ASP A 330 23.29 -24.17 34.08
C ASP A 330 23.16 -24.17 35.61
N GLU A 331 22.35 -23.29 36.20
CA GLU A 331 21.70 -23.55 37.49
C GLU A 331 20.45 -22.66 37.67
N ASP A 332 19.28 -23.32 37.59
CA ASP A 332 17.95 -22.97 38.14
C ASP A 332 17.62 -21.49 38.43
N ASP A 333 16.91 -20.82 37.51
CA ASP A 333 16.15 -19.60 37.83
C ASP A 333 14.64 -19.82 37.63
N GLU A 334 13.94 -19.76 38.76
CA GLU A 334 12.50 -19.71 38.92
C GLU A 334 11.89 -18.64 38.01
N TRP A 335 10.91 -19.01 37.20
CA TRP A 335 10.12 -18.06 36.42
C TRP A 335 9.46 -17.06 37.37
N GLU A 336 9.96 -15.82 37.43
CA GLU A 336 9.27 -14.72 38.10
C GLU A 336 7.88 -14.59 37.48
N ASP A 337 6.86 -14.82 38.30
CA ASP A 337 5.45 -14.64 37.97
C ASP A 337 5.25 -13.22 37.40
N VAL A 338 5.10 -13.11 36.08
CA VAL A 338 4.62 -11.90 35.44
C VAL A 338 3.18 -11.71 35.90
N GLU A 339 2.95 -10.77 36.82
CA GLU A 339 1.63 -10.41 37.33
C GLU A 339 0.65 -10.22 36.17
N GLU A 340 -0.41 -11.04 36.11
CA GLU A 340 -1.51 -10.84 35.17
C GLU A 340 -2.07 -9.42 35.35
N PRO A 341 -2.21 -8.61 34.28
CA PRO A 341 -2.67 -7.24 34.42
C PRO A 341 -4.08 -7.22 35.01
N SER A 342 -4.25 -6.43 36.07
CA SER A 342 -5.55 -6.19 36.70
C SER A 342 -6.61 -5.80 35.65
N PRO A 343 -7.85 -6.30 35.74
CA PRO A 343 -8.98 -5.89 34.88
C PRO A 343 -9.32 -4.39 34.95
N PHE A 344 -8.68 -3.65 35.85
CA PHE A 344 -8.86 -2.22 36.08
C PHE A 344 -7.63 -1.37 35.74
N ALA A 345 -6.62 -1.94 35.05
CA ALA A 345 -5.44 -1.21 34.61
C ALA A 345 -5.79 -0.13 33.55
N PRO A 346 -5.06 1.00 33.51
CA PRO A 346 -5.23 2.03 32.49
C PRO A 346 -5.07 1.44 31.08
N SER A 347 -5.81 1.98 30.10
CA SER A 347 -5.80 1.49 28.71
C SER A 347 -4.44 1.57 28.00
N GLU A 348 -3.48 2.27 28.60
CA GLU A 348 -2.11 2.43 28.12
C GLU A 348 -1.24 1.19 28.41
N ASP A 349 -1.64 0.33 29.36
CA ASP A 349 -0.96 -0.94 29.68
C ASP A 349 -1.51 -2.14 28.87
N TYR A 350 -2.53 -1.92 28.03
CA TYR A 350 -3.06 -2.88 27.04
C TYR A 350 -2.49 -2.65 25.63
N ILE A 351 -1.27 -2.14 25.56
CA ILE A 351 -0.40 -2.43 24.41
C ILE A 351 -0.19 -3.95 24.42
N VAL A 352 -0.25 -4.65 23.28
CA VAL A 352 0.25 -6.04 23.04
C VAL A 352 -0.69 -6.97 22.24
N LEU A 353 -1.97 -6.68 22.00
CA LEU A 353 -2.75 -7.50 21.03
C LEU A 353 -2.92 -6.87 19.64
N SER A 354 -3.23 -5.57 19.59
CA SER A 354 -3.36 -4.86 18.31
C SER A 354 -2.00 -4.56 17.65
N GLU A 355 -0.94 -4.47 18.44
CA GLU A 355 0.43 -4.23 17.97
C GLU A 355 1.12 -5.52 17.51
N PHE A 356 0.84 -6.67 18.15
CA PHE A 356 1.28 -7.98 17.66
C PHE A 356 0.61 -8.39 16.35
N ASN A 357 -0.69 -8.10 16.16
CA ASN A 357 -1.34 -8.31 14.87
C ASN A 357 -0.75 -7.41 13.77
N LYS A 358 -0.44 -6.15 14.08
CA LYS A 358 0.24 -5.26 13.13
C LYS A 358 1.65 -5.76 12.78
N ALA A 359 2.45 -6.20 13.75
CA ALA A 359 3.81 -6.68 13.50
C ALA A 359 3.81 -7.92 12.57
N ARG A 360 2.90 -8.87 12.82
CA ARG A 360 2.77 -10.08 12.00
C ARG A 360 2.23 -9.79 10.60
N GLU A 361 1.37 -8.78 10.44
CA GLU A 361 0.85 -8.35 9.14
C GLU A 361 1.90 -7.67 8.25
N PHE A 362 2.97 -7.04 8.79
CA PHE A 362 4.01 -6.40 7.96
C PHE A 362 5.23 -7.28 7.68
N GLU A 363 5.63 -8.17 8.60
CA GLU A 363 6.78 -9.08 8.39
C GLU A 363 6.55 -10.07 7.23
N ASP A 364 5.32 -10.53 7.03
CA ASP A 364 5.00 -11.51 5.97
C ASP A 364 5.19 -10.95 4.54
N PHE A 365 5.22 -9.62 4.37
CA PHE A 365 5.40 -8.97 3.06
C PHE A 365 6.87 -8.81 2.66
N GLU A 366 7.81 -8.65 3.61
CA GLU A 366 9.24 -8.55 3.26
C GLU A 366 9.85 -9.89 2.84
N ASP A 367 9.20 -11.00 3.22
CA ASP A 367 9.59 -12.37 2.86
C ASP A 367 9.00 -12.88 1.53
N ASP A 368 8.29 -12.04 0.77
CA ASP A 368 7.79 -12.41 -0.56
C ASP A 368 8.98 -12.61 -1.53
N PRO A 369 9.15 -13.81 -2.14
CA PRO A 369 10.28 -14.07 -3.01
C PRO A 369 10.30 -13.17 -4.24
N ASP A 370 9.13 -12.77 -4.76
CA ASP A 370 9.08 -11.87 -5.91
C ASP A 370 9.55 -10.44 -5.54
N ILE A 371 9.37 -10.01 -4.27
CA ILE A 371 9.88 -8.73 -3.78
C ILE A 371 11.42 -8.80 -3.69
N LYS A 372 11.96 -9.90 -3.16
CA LYS A 372 13.40 -10.12 -3.07
C LYS A 372 14.06 -10.21 -4.45
N ASP A 373 13.38 -10.82 -5.42
CA ASP A 373 13.86 -10.90 -6.81
C ASP A 373 13.81 -9.55 -7.55
N ASN A 374 13.09 -8.55 -7.02
CA ASN A 374 12.97 -7.25 -7.66
C ASN A 374 14.29 -6.46 -7.55
N PRO A 375 14.90 -5.99 -8.67
CA PRO A 375 16.13 -5.20 -8.63
C PRO A 375 16.06 -3.99 -7.70
N ILE A 376 14.88 -3.38 -7.57
CA ILE A 376 14.65 -2.21 -6.71
C ILE A 376 14.82 -2.55 -5.22
N TYR A 377 14.55 -3.78 -4.81
CA TYR A 377 14.72 -4.21 -3.43
C TYR A 377 16.18 -4.06 -2.98
N HIS A 378 17.11 -4.43 -3.85
CA HIS A 378 18.55 -4.34 -3.62
C HIS A 378 19.14 -2.95 -3.85
N THR A 379 18.40 -2.03 -4.45
CA THR A 379 18.87 -0.66 -4.66
C THR A 379 19.03 0.08 -3.32
N ASN A 380 20.20 0.70 -3.13
CA ASN A 380 20.41 1.67 -2.06
C ASN A 380 19.71 2.99 -2.43
N LEU A 381 18.63 3.29 -1.73
CA LEU A 381 17.80 4.47 -2.02
C LEU A 381 18.60 5.78 -1.90
N ARG A 382 19.50 5.87 -0.93
CA ARG A 382 20.32 7.07 -0.72
C ARG A 382 21.25 7.30 -1.91
N GLU A 383 21.97 6.28 -2.35
CA GLU A 383 22.88 6.38 -3.50
C GLU A 383 22.10 6.75 -4.76
N TYR A 384 20.97 6.09 -4.99
CA TYR A 384 20.08 6.39 -6.11
C TYR A 384 19.62 7.85 -6.11
N LEU A 385 19.15 8.37 -4.97
CA LEU A 385 18.66 9.75 -4.86
C LEU A 385 19.80 10.77 -5.04
N VAL A 386 21.00 10.50 -4.53
CA VAL A 386 22.17 11.37 -4.73
C VAL A 386 22.52 11.46 -6.22
N ASP A 387 22.57 10.32 -6.91
CA ASP A 387 22.86 10.28 -8.34
C ASP A 387 21.75 10.96 -9.16
N PHE A 388 20.49 10.75 -8.78
CA PHE A 388 19.35 11.44 -9.37
C PHE A 388 19.47 12.96 -9.23
N PHE A 389 19.72 13.50 -8.03
CA PHE A 389 19.85 14.95 -7.83
C PHE A 389 21.06 15.53 -8.57
N ARG A 390 22.19 14.80 -8.59
CA ARG A 390 23.38 15.20 -9.37
C ARG A 390 23.08 15.25 -10.87
N HIS A 391 22.34 14.27 -11.39
CA HIS A 391 21.92 14.23 -12.78
C HIS A 391 21.00 15.42 -13.13
N CYS A 392 20.00 15.67 -12.29
CA CYS A 392 19.07 16.81 -12.45
C CYS A 392 19.80 18.17 -12.40
N ALA A 393 20.74 18.35 -11.47
CA ALA A 393 21.51 19.58 -11.33
C ALA A 393 22.47 19.81 -12.50
N SER A 394 23.15 18.77 -12.98
CA SER A 394 24.13 18.88 -14.08
C SER A 394 23.49 19.17 -15.44
N HIS A 395 22.29 18.64 -15.69
CA HIS A 395 21.59 18.78 -16.98
C HIS A 395 20.44 19.80 -16.93
N ASN A 396 20.18 20.41 -15.77
CA ASN A 396 19.05 21.30 -15.51
C ASN A 396 17.70 20.69 -15.95
N ILE A 397 17.50 19.42 -15.63
CA ILE A 397 16.31 18.65 -16.04
C ILE A 397 15.07 19.30 -15.46
N ASN A 398 14.03 19.50 -16.26
CA ASN A 398 12.76 20.06 -15.81
C ASN A 398 12.91 21.45 -15.11
N ASN A 399 13.89 22.25 -15.56
CA ASN A 399 14.29 23.52 -14.93
C ASN A 399 14.63 23.39 -13.44
N PHE A 400 15.35 22.32 -13.08
CA PHE A 400 15.71 22.02 -11.69
C PHE A 400 16.34 23.21 -10.95
N ALA A 401 17.14 24.05 -11.60
CA ALA A 401 17.73 25.24 -10.98
C ALA A 401 16.67 26.24 -10.46
N GLU A 402 15.58 26.44 -11.21
CA GLU A 402 14.46 27.30 -10.78
C GLU A 402 13.68 26.63 -9.64
N ILE A 403 13.47 25.31 -9.72
CA ILE A 403 12.81 24.54 -8.66
C ILE A 403 13.61 24.64 -7.36
N CYS A 404 14.94 24.51 -7.41
CA CYS A 404 15.81 24.67 -6.24
C CYS A 404 15.69 26.06 -5.62
N SER A 405 15.54 27.11 -6.43
CA SER A 405 15.35 28.48 -5.92
C SER A 405 14.02 28.68 -5.19
N ALA A 406 13.01 27.85 -5.51
CA ALA A 406 11.71 27.86 -4.88
C ALA A 406 11.61 26.98 -3.61
N LEU A 407 12.66 26.19 -3.31
CA LEU A 407 12.76 25.41 -2.07
C LEU A 407 13.09 26.32 -0.88
N ASN A 408 12.70 25.88 0.32
CA ASN A 408 13.00 26.59 1.57
C ASN A 408 14.51 26.50 1.88
N GLU A 409 15.04 27.42 2.70
CA GLU A 409 16.49 27.46 3.01
C GLU A 409 17.03 26.14 3.58
N GLU A 410 16.24 25.46 4.42
CA GLU A 410 16.59 24.15 4.98
C GLU A 410 16.68 23.06 3.90
N GLU A 411 15.76 23.08 2.93
CA GLU A 411 15.73 22.15 1.79
C GLU A 411 16.89 22.41 0.83
N GLN A 412 17.22 23.68 0.57
CA GLN A 412 18.38 24.07 -0.24
C GLN A 412 19.70 23.67 0.41
N LEU A 413 19.82 23.79 1.74
CA LEU A 413 21.02 23.39 2.47
C LEU A 413 21.27 21.88 2.40
N LYS A 414 20.21 21.08 2.31
CA LYS A 414 20.29 19.60 2.17
C LYS A 414 20.77 19.15 0.78
N LEU A 415 20.60 20.00 -0.23
CA LEU A 415 21.02 19.74 -1.61
C LEU A 415 22.44 20.23 -1.94
N ARG A 416 23.07 20.98 -1.03
CA ARG A 416 24.47 21.41 -1.13
C ARG A 416 25.39 20.36 -0.55
#